data_AF-A0A9K3PSH6-F1
#
_entry.id   AF-A0A9K3PSH6-F1
#
_cell.length_a   1.000
_cell.length_b   1.000
_cell.length_c   1.000
_cell.angle_alpha   90.00
_cell.angle_beta   90.00
_cell.angle_gamma   90.00
#
_symmetry.space_group_name_H-M   'P 1'
#
loop_
_entity.id
_entity.type
_entity.pdbx_description
1 polymer ?
#
loop_
_entity_poly.entity_id
_entity_poly.type
_entity_poly.pdbx_seq_one_letter_code
_entity_poly.pdbx_strand_id
1 'polypeptide(L)'
;MMDNTTIVSSDSFFPLIAVSAAALVGGLVLLQSDRISRRILDSQQLDTKRRGEYRYQWKTAFERTKLQLEYYFAGGIEKHKEDPECVMKNTTYISDDTEMDALVRTIVSLDVKTDMTTDRYYTLKIDQDPHDPTGDYFVFLARQSSDSRIQLYELPLIKFGMKLAEAFEDQLTTTTLCFVADASSGKASSLLEQLVTLSKTGVAVLSEPFWMAQLATLSEAKVFANDKIQKLLFALCRLDAWSVRNHVGDAKTVMITLPGQTTVKTLLPLVTAVFPEDRHLFSYDGCVASVQRAIYAKKVYKRRNKLETKLSSIIHGLCQDPVRYTTPLPSYSPLTKDVSLATLSNAFANVPVRQAQVVEAWMSSVDAYFKLKQDEVAGTNGYLPFCFKLGFLTNSPKGNFEPLTDSFWSLTALLQFITGCRSRALPEGVLDAAKEWLKDYNQQQSMQQLQMDKSVVISESERKMIENCCFQHKLILIGNKTLQDTVLPKEHWTLKQASRAGCSCCGPDPYDQMEAEEEDDDSDEYKNGRSITTRGIDMNTPGAFAMVLKADNNKTTAASDGGGTRPTPSSKKSGYVDGKMGFAFDPTRF
;
A
#
# COMPACT_ATOMS: atom_id res chain seq x y z
N MET A 1 72.70 21.06 51.19
CA MET A 1 71.46 20.33 50.87
C MET A 1 70.61 21.24 50.01
N MET A 2 70.68 21.06 48.69
CA MET A 2 69.81 21.72 47.72
C MET A 2 68.90 20.63 47.16
N ASP A 3 67.60 20.78 47.38
CA ASP A 3 66.59 19.88 46.84
C ASP A 3 66.29 20.24 45.39
N ASN A 4 66.61 19.31 44.48
CA ASN A 4 66.22 19.35 43.08
C ASN A 4 64.79 18.81 42.93
N THR A 5 63.79 19.68 43.06
CA THR A 5 62.44 19.39 42.56
C THR A 5 62.43 19.51 41.03
N THR A 6 62.47 18.35 40.38
CA THR A 6 62.26 18.20 38.93
C THR A 6 60.80 18.47 38.61
N ILE A 7 60.53 19.62 38.00
CA ILE A 7 59.23 19.92 37.38
C ILE A 7 59.12 19.03 36.15
N VAL A 8 58.36 17.94 36.26
CA VAL A 8 57.99 17.11 35.11
C VAL A 8 57.02 17.93 34.25
N SER A 9 57.50 18.42 33.11
CA SER A 9 56.71 19.17 32.12
C SER A 9 55.49 18.33 31.69
N SER A 10 54.30 18.87 31.95
CA SER A 10 52.99 18.36 31.57
C SER A 10 52.69 18.44 30.06
N ASP A 11 53.62 18.95 29.25
CA ASP A 11 53.36 19.31 27.84
C ASP A 11 53.33 18.09 26.89
N SER A 12 53.76 16.92 27.35
CA SER A 12 53.77 15.67 26.56
C SER A 12 52.50 14.82 26.73
N PHE A 13 51.64 15.13 27.70
CA PHE A 13 50.44 14.33 28.00
C PHE A 13 49.25 14.67 27.07
N PHE A 14 49.08 15.94 26.72
CA PHE A 14 48.00 16.40 25.84
C PHE A 14 48.08 15.86 24.40
N PRO A 15 49.26 15.81 23.74
CA PRO A 15 49.38 15.23 22.41
C PRO A 15 49.02 13.74 22.38
N LEU A 16 49.36 12.98 23.43
CA LEU A 16 49.06 11.54 23.51
C LEU A 16 47.56 11.28 23.64
N ILE A 17 46.86 12.08 24.45
CA ILE A 17 45.40 12.00 24.59
C ILE A 17 44.71 12.39 23.28
N ALA A 18 45.18 13.46 22.62
CA ALA A 18 44.62 13.91 21.35
C ALA A 18 44.80 12.87 20.22
N VAL A 19 45.98 12.24 20.13
CA VAL A 19 46.24 11.16 19.14
C VAL A 19 45.39 9.94 19.43
N SER A 20 45.24 9.56 20.70
CA SER A 20 44.41 8.41 21.11
C SER A 20 42.93 8.66 20.80
N ALA A 21 42.42 9.87 21.09
CA ALA A 21 41.06 10.29 20.74
C ALA A 21 40.85 10.32 19.23
N ALA A 22 41.80 10.87 18.46
CA ALA A 22 41.74 10.89 17.00
C ALA A 22 41.78 9.49 16.39
N ALA A 23 42.57 8.57 16.94
CA ALA A 23 42.62 7.18 16.51
C ALA A 23 41.31 6.44 16.84
N LEU A 24 40.73 6.67 18.01
CA LEU A 24 39.42 6.11 18.39
C LEU A 24 38.29 6.65 17.49
N VAL A 25 38.24 7.96 17.25
CA VAL A 25 37.26 8.59 16.35
C VAL A 25 37.48 8.09 14.92
N GLY A 26 38.73 8.00 14.46
CA GLY A 26 39.07 7.43 13.15
C GLY A 26 38.63 5.97 13.02
N GLY A 27 38.87 5.15 14.03
CA GLY A 27 38.39 3.78 14.11
C GLY A 27 36.86 3.67 14.08
N LEU A 28 36.16 4.54 14.81
CA LEU A 28 34.69 4.61 14.79
C LEU A 28 34.16 5.05 13.42
N VAL A 29 34.78 6.04 12.78
CA VAL A 29 34.40 6.49 11.42
C VAL A 29 34.66 5.39 10.39
N LEU A 30 35.75 4.63 10.53
CA LEU A 30 36.03 3.47 9.68
C LEU A 30 35.02 2.35 9.93
N LEU A 31 34.64 2.07 11.17
CA LEU A 31 33.55 1.13 11.48
C LEU A 31 32.18 1.63 11.02
N GLN A 32 31.99 2.94 10.88
CA GLN A 32 30.81 3.53 10.23
C GLN A 32 30.83 3.32 8.71
N SER A 33 32.00 3.18 8.08
CA SER A 33 32.11 2.86 6.66
C SER A 33 31.55 1.48 6.35
N ASP A 34 30.50 1.45 5.56
CA ASP A 34 29.83 0.24 5.07
C ASP A 34 30.80 -0.82 4.51
N ARG A 35 31.82 -0.40 3.74
CA ARG A 35 32.83 -1.33 3.18
C ARG A 35 33.61 -2.09 4.24
N ILE A 36 33.90 -1.43 5.37
CA ILE A 36 34.67 -2.00 6.47
C ILE A 36 33.73 -2.82 7.35
N SER A 37 32.53 -2.32 7.63
CA SER A 37 31.50 -3.06 8.37
C SER A 37 31.23 -4.42 7.77
N ARG A 38 31.13 -4.55 6.43
CA ARG A 38 30.89 -5.86 5.78
C ARG A 38 32.04 -6.85 5.88
N ARG A 39 33.26 -6.37 6.12
CA ARG A 39 34.44 -7.23 6.28
C ARG A 39 34.62 -7.70 7.72
N ILE A 40 34.11 -6.91 8.68
CA ILE A 40 34.38 -7.11 10.10
C ILE A 40 33.15 -7.69 10.83
N LEU A 41 31.96 -7.18 10.52
CA LEU A 41 30.72 -7.60 11.19
C LEU A 41 30.19 -8.87 10.54
N ASP A 42 29.65 -9.76 11.37
CA ASP A 42 28.83 -10.86 10.88
C ASP A 42 27.52 -10.32 10.24
N SER A 43 26.78 -11.20 9.56
CA SER A 43 25.53 -10.85 8.86
C SER A 43 24.46 -10.26 9.79
N GLN A 44 24.38 -10.74 11.04
CA GLN A 44 23.38 -10.31 12.03
C GLN A 44 23.71 -8.93 12.61
N GLN A 45 24.99 -8.68 12.90
CA GLN A 45 25.49 -7.38 13.34
C GLN A 45 25.35 -6.33 12.25
N LEU A 46 25.66 -6.69 11.00
CA LEU A 46 25.49 -5.82 9.84
C LEU A 46 24.01 -5.44 9.64
N ASP A 47 23.10 -6.41 9.76
CA ASP A 47 21.65 -6.17 9.72
C ASP A 47 21.19 -5.23 10.84
N THR A 48 21.64 -5.46 12.07
CA THR A 48 21.33 -4.60 13.22
C THR A 48 21.81 -3.16 13.00
N LYS A 49 23.04 -2.97 12.51
CA LYS A 49 23.59 -1.65 12.16
C LYS A 49 22.74 -0.97 11.07
N ARG A 50 22.46 -1.68 9.97
CA ARG A 50 21.62 -1.19 8.86
C ARG A 50 20.28 -0.68 9.39
N ARG A 51 19.59 -1.47 10.20
CA ARG A 51 18.29 -1.08 10.80
C ARG A 51 18.38 0.18 11.67
N GLY A 52 19.45 0.34 12.43
CA GLY A 52 19.71 1.57 13.20
C GLY A 52 19.83 2.80 12.29
N GLU A 53 20.59 2.70 11.21
CA GLU A 53 20.73 3.77 10.21
C GLU A 53 19.39 4.08 9.51
N TYR A 54 18.57 3.06 9.27
CA TYR A 54 17.29 3.21 8.57
C TYR A 54 16.29 3.95 9.45
N ARG A 55 16.15 3.51 10.71
CA ARG A 55 15.29 4.17 11.70
C ARG A 55 15.68 5.64 11.88
N TYR A 56 16.98 5.93 11.92
CA TYR A 56 17.47 7.30 12.00
C TYR A 56 17.06 8.13 10.77
N GLN A 57 17.31 7.64 9.55
CA GLN A 57 16.95 8.34 8.32
C GLN A 57 15.45 8.64 8.24
N TRP A 58 14.62 7.70 8.69
CA TRP A 58 13.18 7.90 8.75
C TRP A 58 12.74 8.88 9.80
N LYS A 59 13.26 8.78 11.02
CA LYS A 59 12.99 9.78 12.04
C LYS A 59 13.33 11.18 11.52
N THR A 60 14.50 11.35 10.90
CA THR A 60 14.88 12.64 10.28
C THR A 60 13.93 13.08 9.17
N ALA A 61 13.46 12.14 8.33
CA ALA A 61 12.49 12.44 7.27
C ALA A 61 11.13 12.91 7.83
N PHE A 62 10.58 12.18 8.81
CA PHE A 62 9.35 12.52 9.52
C PHE A 62 9.45 13.90 10.18
N GLU A 63 10.51 14.13 10.95
CA GLU A 63 10.74 15.42 11.62
C GLU A 63 10.87 16.56 10.61
N ARG A 64 11.55 16.33 9.48
CA ARG A 64 11.65 17.37 8.45
C ARG A 64 10.29 17.69 7.83
N THR A 65 9.47 16.70 7.50
CA THR A 65 8.11 16.93 6.96
C THR A 65 7.22 17.64 8.00
N LYS A 66 7.31 17.23 9.27
CA LYS A 66 6.64 17.90 10.40
C LYS A 66 7.03 19.37 10.50
N LEU A 67 8.33 19.67 10.49
CA LEU A 67 8.86 21.04 10.52
C LEU A 67 8.40 21.84 9.30
N GLN A 68 8.31 21.23 8.11
CA GLN A 68 7.78 21.91 6.92
C GLN A 68 6.29 22.25 7.06
N LEU A 69 5.47 21.36 7.63
CA LEU A 69 4.06 21.64 7.91
C LEU A 69 3.92 22.80 8.91
N GLU A 70 4.65 22.73 10.01
CA GLU A 70 4.66 23.78 11.04
C GLU A 70 5.09 25.11 10.44
N TYR A 71 6.15 25.12 9.64
CA TYR A 71 6.62 26.30 8.94
C TYR A 71 5.60 26.88 7.96
N TYR A 72 4.89 26.03 7.22
CA TYR A 72 3.83 26.48 6.31
C TYR A 72 2.71 27.18 7.07
N PHE A 73 2.26 26.57 8.18
CA PHE A 73 1.21 27.16 9.01
C PHE A 73 1.66 28.40 9.81
N ALA A 74 2.97 28.62 9.95
CA ALA A 74 3.55 29.88 10.44
C ALA A 74 3.44 31.06 9.46
N GLY A 75 2.83 30.84 8.30
CA GLY A 75 2.74 31.82 7.22
C GLY A 75 3.88 31.70 6.20
N GLY A 76 4.68 30.63 6.26
CA GLY A 76 5.71 30.31 5.29
C GLY A 76 6.87 31.30 5.24
N ILE A 77 7.66 31.25 4.14
CA ILE A 77 8.88 32.05 3.95
C ILE A 77 8.59 33.56 3.99
N GLU A 78 7.42 33.96 3.51
CA GLU A 78 7.07 35.38 3.33
C GLU A 78 6.63 36.06 4.63
N LYS A 79 6.20 35.30 5.65
CA LYS A 79 5.68 35.84 6.92
C LYS A 79 6.42 35.32 8.14
N HIS A 80 7.64 34.85 7.97
CA HIS A 80 8.42 34.29 9.06
C HIS A 80 8.65 35.34 10.16
N LYS A 81 7.81 35.30 11.20
CA LYS A 81 8.13 35.87 12.50
C LYS A 81 9.10 34.90 13.17
N GLU A 82 10.07 35.41 13.92
CA GLU A 82 11.10 34.61 14.60
C GLU A 82 10.54 33.66 15.69
N ASP A 83 9.23 33.69 15.94
CA ASP A 83 8.55 32.85 16.92
C ASP A 83 7.73 31.72 16.26
N PRO A 84 8.29 30.51 16.10
CA PRO A 84 7.55 29.34 15.61
C PRO A 84 6.42 28.89 16.55
N GLU A 85 6.38 29.32 17.82
CA GLU A 85 5.26 29.02 18.73
C GLU A 85 3.94 29.68 18.29
N CYS A 86 4.01 30.66 17.38
CA CYS A 86 2.84 31.38 16.89
C CYS A 86 1.86 30.49 16.09
N VAL A 87 2.32 29.35 15.57
CA VAL A 87 1.48 28.37 14.84
C VAL A 87 0.59 27.58 15.76
N MET A 88 1.14 27.13 16.90
CA MET A 88 0.39 26.36 17.88
C MET A 88 -0.72 27.22 18.52
N LYS A 89 -0.50 28.53 18.65
CA LYS A 89 -1.50 29.48 19.19
C LYS A 89 -2.81 29.56 18.39
N ASN A 90 -2.81 29.17 17.11
CA ASN A 90 -4.03 29.20 16.26
C ASN A 90 -4.66 27.82 16.05
N THR A 91 -4.14 26.77 16.71
CA THR A 91 -4.71 25.42 16.63
C THR A 91 -5.81 25.27 17.67
N THR A 92 -6.99 24.84 17.23
CA THR A 92 -8.14 24.60 18.11
C THR A 92 -7.99 23.20 18.71
N TYR A 93 -7.62 23.14 19.99
CA TYR A 93 -7.56 21.89 20.74
C TYR A 93 -8.96 21.47 21.19
N ILE A 94 -9.39 20.26 20.83
CA ILE A 94 -10.69 19.71 21.22
C ILE A 94 -10.49 18.37 21.93
N SER A 95 -10.67 18.38 23.25
CA SER A 95 -10.62 17.17 24.09
C SER A 95 -11.99 16.79 24.66
N ASP A 96 -12.90 17.77 24.81
CA ASP A 96 -14.25 17.54 25.32
C ASP A 96 -15.08 16.64 24.39
N ASP A 97 -15.82 15.70 24.97
CA ASP A 97 -16.65 14.76 24.22
C ASP A 97 -17.75 15.46 23.42
N THR A 98 -18.36 16.49 23.98
CA THR A 98 -19.50 17.18 23.37
C THR A 98 -19.06 17.99 22.16
N GLU A 99 -17.94 18.70 22.28
CA GLU A 99 -17.32 19.45 21.17
C GLU A 99 -16.83 18.51 20.07
N MET A 100 -16.25 17.37 20.45
CA MET A 100 -15.81 16.35 19.49
C MET A 100 -16.99 15.75 18.72
N ASP A 101 -18.09 15.43 19.41
CA ASP A 101 -19.32 14.95 18.77
C ASP A 101 -19.95 16.02 17.87
N ALA A 102 -19.85 17.30 18.25
CA ALA A 102 -20.27 18.41 17.39
C ALA A 102 -19.40 18.52 16.13
N LEU A 103 -18.08 18.37 16.24
CA LEU A 103 -17.16 18.38 15.10
C LEU A 103 -17.41 17.19 14.17
N VAL A 104 -17.51 15.97 14.71
CA VAL A 104 -17.80 14.76 13.92
C VAL A 104 -19.13 14.90 13.18
N ARG A 105 -20.19 15.33 13.87
CA ARG A 105 -21.48 15.64 13.22
C ARG A 105 -21.35 16.70 12.14
N THR A 106 -20.53 17.73 12.36
CA THR A 106 -20.29 18.77 11.35
C THR A 106 -19.64 18.16 10.10
N ILE A 107 -18.56 17.39 10.25
CA ILE A 107 -17.85 16.73 9.14
C ILE A 107 -18.80 15.83 8.32
N VAL A 108 -19.56 15.01 9.02
CA VAL A 108 -20.43 13.96 8.49
C VAL A 108 -21.72 14.54 7.87
N SER A 109 -22.21 15.67 8.38
CA SER A 109 -23.42 16.36 7.85
C SER A 109 -23.17 17.29 6.67
N LEU A 110 -21.91 17.48 6.24
CA LEU A 110 -21.56 18.29 5.06
C LEU A 110 -22.26 17.83 3.76
N ASP A 111 -22.90 16.66 3.74
CA ASP A 111 -23.57 16.08 2.57
C ASP A 111 -24.98 16.61 2.31
N VAL A 112 -25.68 17.08 3.34
CA VAL A 112 -27.15 17.20 3.26
C VAL A 112 -27.61 18.52 2.64
N LYS A 113 -26.71 19.50 2.46
CA LYS A 113 -27.07 20.83 1.92
C LYS A 113 -26.32 21.12 0.63
N THR A 114 -27.09 21.20 -0.45
CA THR A 114 -26.76 21.42 -1.87
C THR A 114 -26.04 22.73 -2.22
N ASP A 115 -25.37 23.40 -1.28
CA ASP A 115 -24.59 24.60 -1.60
C ASP A 115 -23.10 24.29 -1.69
N MET A 116 -22.53 24.61 -2.85
CA MET A 116 -21.13 24.41 -3.25
C MET A 116 -20.10 25.18 -2.39
N THR A 117 -20.48 25.74 -1.24
CA THR A 117 -19.59 26.49 -0.33
C THR A 117 -18.87 25.57 0.67
N THR A 118 -18.62 24.32 0.30
CA THR A 118 -18.30 23.24 1.24
C THR A 118 -16.92 23.43 1.86
N ASP A 119 -16.89 23.60 3.19
CA ASP A 119 -15.72 23.34 4.00
C ASP A 119 -15.17 21.94 3.69
N ARG A 120 -13.85 21.81 3.65
CA ARG A 120 -13.17 20.53 3.43
C ARG A 120 -12.27 20.22 4.60
N TYR A 121 -12.31 18.99 5.08
CA TYR A 121 -11.48 18.53 6.18
C TYR A 121 -10.45 17.54 5.64
N TYR A 122 -9.19 17.75 5.98
CA TYR A 122 -8.09 16.88 5.55
C TYR A 122 -7.21 16.50 6.74
N THR A 123 -6.76 15.26 6.74
CA THR A 123 -5.82 14.77 7.73
C THR A 123 -4.40 15.22 7.41
N LEU A 124 -3.73 15.90 8.33
CA LEU A 124 -2.38 16.43 8.13
C LEU A 124 -1.31 15.46 8.63
N LYS A 125 -1.28 15.27 9.95
CA LYS A 125 -0.27 14.47 10.66
C LYS A 125 -0.84 13.83 11.92
N ILE A 126 -0.16 12.80 12.40
CA ILE A 126 -0.32 12.17 13.70
C ILE A 126 0.94 12.44 14.51
N ASP A 127 0.82 12.93 15.74
CA ASP A 127 1.98 13.34 16.54
C ASP A 127 1.71 13.15 18.03
N GLN A 128 2.76 13.17 18.85
CA GLN A 128 2.59 13.35 20.29
C GLN A 128 2.65 14.84 20.60
N ASP A 129 1.81 15.32 21.50
CA ASP A 129 1.92 16.69 22.00
C ASP A 129 3.15 16.75 22.92
N PRO A 130 4.18 17.56 22.61
CA PRO A 130 5.36 17.71 23.47
C PRO A 130 5.04 18.31 24.85
N HIS A 131 3.88 18.96 25.00
CA HIS A 131 3.43 19.58 26.23
C HIS A 131 2.52 18.67 27.07
N ASP A 132 2.04 17.55 26.51
CA ASP A 132 1.20 16.59 27.21
C ASP A 132 2.05 15.44 27.81
N PRO A 133 2.18 15.34 29.14
CA PRO A 133 2.93 14.26 29.78
C PRO A 133 2.26 12.89 29.66
N THR A 134 1.01 12.79 29.18
CA THR A 134 0.31 11.51 29.00
C THR A 134 1.02 10.62 27.97
N GLY A 135 1.75 11.22 27.02
CA GLY A 135 2.30 10.52 25.86
C GLY A 135 1.24 10.09 24.85
N ASP A 136 0.03 10.65 24.94
CA ASP A 136 -1.05 10.40 24.00
C ASP A 136 -0.71 10.92 22.60
N TYR A 137 -1.29 10.26 21.60
CA TYR A 137 -1.17 10.66 20.21
C TYR A 137 -2.37 11.51 19.80
N PHE A 138 -2.10 12.55 19.03
CA PHE A 138 -3.08 13.48 18.48
C PHE A 138 -3.08 13.42 16.96
N VAL A 139 -4.24 13.63 16.37
CA VAL A 139 -4.40 13.87 14.94
C VAL A 139 -4.62 15.35 14.69
N PHE A 140 -3.89 15.88 13.72
CA PHE A 140 -3.99 17.26 13.28
C PHE A 140 -4.83 17.31 12.01
N LEU A 141 -5.93 18.06 12.03
CA LEU A 141 -6.79 18.26 10.87
C LEU A 141 -6.72 19.71 10.38
N ALA A 142 -6.78 19.89 9.07
CA ALA A 142 -7.05 21.18 8.46
C ALA A 142 -8.49 21.22 7.97
N ARG A 143 -9.23 22.25 8.37
CA ARG A 143 -10.46 22.68 7.71
C ARG A 143 -10.13 23.80 6.75
N GLN A 144 -10.35 23.58 5.47
CA GLN A 144 -10.27 24.59 4.42
C GLN A 144 -11.67 25.10 4.11
N SER A 145 -11.92 26.37 4.43
CA SER A 145 -13.17 27.07 4.10
C SER A 145 -13.16 27.55 2.64
N SER A 146 -14.34 27.90 2.12
CA SER A 146 -14.52 28.39 0.74
C SER A 146 -13.73 29.66 0.44
N ASP A 147 -13.45 30.48 1.45
CA ASP A 147 -12.59 31.67 1.38
C ASP A 147 -11.09 31.36 1.52
N SER A 148 -10.71 30.09 1.41
CA SER A 148 -9.34 29.61 1.58
C SER A 148 -8.72 29.87 2.95
N ARG A 149 -9.51 30.26 3.97
CA ARG A 149 -9.02 30.23 5.36
C ARG A 149 -8.84 28.79 5.80
N ILE A 150 -7.70 28.55 6.45
CA ILE A 150 -7.38 27.25 7.05
C ILE A 150 -7.53 27.39 8.56
N GLN A 151 -8.37 26.54 9.14
CA GLN A 151 -8.46 26.36 10.59
C GLN A 151 -7.83 25.00 10.94
N LEU A 152 -6.98 24.99 11.95
CA LEU A 152 -6.31 23.78 12.43
C LEU A 152 -7.02 23.25 13.67
N TYR A 153 -7.14 21.93 13.75
CA TYR A 153 -7.68 21.21 14.89
C TYR A 153 -6.64 20.20 15.39
N GLU A 154 -6.53 20.10 16.71
CA GLU A 154 -5.75 19.07 17.39
C GLU A 154 -6.68 18.22 18.25
N LEU A 155 -6.67 16.91 18.00
CA LEU A 155 -7.70 15.99 18.46
C LEU A 155 -7.05 14.72 19.01
N PRO A 156 -7.43 14.21 20.20
CA PRO A 156 -6.96 12.92 20.70
C PRO A 156 -7.24 11.80 19.69
N LEU A 157 -6.20 11.16 19.14
CA LEU A 157 -6.26 10.30 17.96
C LEU A 157 -7.29 9.17 18.11
N ILE A 158 -7.20 8.41 19.21
CA ILE A 158 -8.06 7.25 19.45
C ILE A 158 -9.51 7.71 19.65
N LYS A 159 -9.73 8.70 20.52
CA LYS A 159 -11.08 9.18 20.85
C LYS A 159 -11.80 9.71 19.61
N PHE A 160 -11.14 10.59 18.86
CA PHE A 160 -11.68 11.16 17.64
C PHE A 160 -11.87 10.11 16.55
N GLY A 161 -10.86 9.27 16.29
CA GLY A 161 -10.92 8.28 15.22
C GLY A 161 -11.98 7.21 15.43
N MET A 162 -12.26 6.80 16.68
CA MET A 162 -13.34 5.86 16.99
C MET A 162 -14.73 6.48 16.76
N LYS A 163 -14.96 7.70 17.25
CA LYS A 163 -16.23 8.43 17.02
C LYS A 163 -16.46 8.70 15.53
N LEU A 164 -15.40 9.04 14.80
CA LEU A 164 -15.46 9.27 13.36
C LEU A 164 -15.73 7.96 12.59
N ALA A 165 -15.12 6.84 13.00
CA ALA A 165 -15.40 5.53 12.42
C ALA A 165 -16.88 5.16 12.60
N GLU A 166 -17.41 5.26 13.83
CA GLU A 166 -18.82 4.99 14.13
C GLU A 166 -19.75 5.84 13.27
N ALA A 167 -19.48 7.15 13.19
CA ALA A 167 -20.30 8.05 12.37
C ALA A 167 -20.25 7.75 10.87
N PHE A 168 -19.13 7.24 10.35
CA PHE A 168 -19.03 6.81 8.94
C PHE A 168 -19.59 5.41 8.70
N GLU A 169 -19.60 4.52 9.68
CA GLU A 169 -20.24 3.20 9.58
C GLU A 169 -21.76 3.34 9.45
N ASP A 170 -22.34 4.34 10.12
CA ASP A 170 -23.76 4.68 9.99
C ASP A 170 -24.10 5.37 8.67
N GLN A 171 -23.10 5.83 7.91
CA GLN A 171 -23.30 6.48 6.62
C GLN A 171 -23.09 5.53 5.45
N LEU A 172 -24.12 5.42 4.61
CA LEU A 172 -23.99 4.82 3.29
C LEU A 172 -23.18 5.74 2.38
N THR A 173 -21.87 5.49 2.29
CA THR A 173 -21.02 6.21 1.33
C THR A 173 -21.27 5.70 -0.08
N THR A 174 -21.41 6.62 -1.04
CA THR A 174 -21.58 6.28 -2.47
C THR A 174 -20.25 6.12 -3.20
N THR A 175 -19.12 6.34 -2.51
CA THR A 175 -17.78 6.29 -3.07
C THR A 175 -17.11 4.95 -2.79
N THR A 176 -16.57 4.33 -3.84
CA THR A 176 -15.70 3.16 -3.74
C THR A 176 -14.25 3.61 -3.63
N LEU A 177 -13.48 2.95 -2.77
CA LEU A 177 -12.05 3.21 -2.63
C LEU A 177 -11.25 2.27 -3.54
N CYS A 178 -10.14 2.78 -4.08
CA CYS A 178 -9.18 2.00 -4.85
C CYS A 178 -7.77 2.23 -4.29
N PHE A 179 -7.26 1.29 -3.50
CA PHE A 179 -5.95 1.39 -2.87
C PHE A 179 -4.85 0.92 -3.83
N VAL A 180 -3.78 1.70 -3.96
CA VAL A 180 -2.62 1.37 -4.80
C VAL A 180 -1.39 1.15 -3.94
N ALA A 181 -0.96 -0.10 -3.83
CA ALA A 181 0.30 -0.51 -3.23
C ALA A 181 1.40 -0.52 -4.29
N ASP A 182 2.40 0.36 -4.15
CA ASP A 182 3.47 0.55 -5.14
C ASP A 182 4.81 -0.05 -4.67
N ALA A 183 5.21 -1.17 -5.29
CA ALA A 183 6.50 -1.82 -5.12
C ALA A 183 7.54 -1.44 -6.20
N SER A 184 7.40 -0.26 -6.83
CA SER A 184 8.24 0.22 -7.94
C SER A 184 9.01 1.50 -7.59
N SER A 185 9.25 1.76 -6.31
CA SER A 185 9.84 3.03 -5.84
C SER A 185 9.09 4.27 -6.37
N GLY A 186 7.76 4.30 -6.23
CA GLY A 186 6.93 5.48 -6.52
C GLY A 186 6.59 5.73 -7.99
N LYS A 187 7.05 4.87 -8.93
CA LYS A 187 6.72 5.05 -10.36
C LYS A 187 5.28 4.71 -10.65
N ALA A 188 4.72 3.70 -9.98
CA ALA A 188 3.34 3.28 -10.20
C ALA A 188 2.40 4.36 -9.69
N SER A 189 2.59 4.82 -8.45
CA SER A 189 1.77 5.87 -7.84
C SER A 189 1.76 7.12 -8.71
N SER A 190 2.95 7.58 -9.15
CA SER A 190 3.07 8.78 -9.98
C SER A 190 2.49 8.61 -11.40
N LEU A 191 2.69 7.43 -12.02
CA LEU A 191 2.11 7.13 -13.32
C LEU A 191 0.59 7.08 -13.23
N LEU A 192 0.05 6.37 -12.25
CA LEU A 192 -1.38 6.15 -12.11
C LEU A 192 -2.11 7.43 -11.77
N GLU A 193 -1.58 8.26 -10.86
CA GLU A 193 -2.13 9.58 -10.55
C GLU A 193 -2.31 10.43 -11.81
N GLN A 194 -1.24 10.54 -12.62
CA GLN A 194 -1.30 11.32 -13.86
C GLN A 194 -2.19 10.67 -14.91
N LEU A 195 -2.11 9.35 -15.05
CA LEU A 195 -2.92 8.58 -16.00
C LEU A 195 -4.40 8.84 -15.76
N VAL A 196 -4.89 8.62 -14.54
CA VAL A 196 -6.34 8.74 -14.23
C VAL A 196 -6.83 10.18 -14.29
N THR A 197 -5.97 11.14 -13.92
CA THR A 197 -6.28 12.58 -13.94
C THR A 197 -6.35 13.10 -15.38
N LEU A 198 -5.34 12.79 -16.20
CA LEU A 198 -5.21 13.35 -17.55
C LEU A 198 -6.08 12.63 -18.57
N SER A 199 -6.41 11.35 -18.35
CA SER A 199 -7.41 10.64 -19.15
C SER A 199 -8.87 10.94 -18.76
N LYS A 200 -9.09 11.84 -17.79
CA LYS A 200 -10.43 12.30 -17.35
C LYS A 200 -11.36 11.16 -16.95
N THR A 201 -10.81 10.16 -16.24
CA THR A 201 -11.58 8.99 -15.75
C THR A 201 -12.71 9.32 -14.79
N GLY A 202 -12.71 10.52 -14.20
CA GLY A 202 -13.61 10.90 -13.11
C GLY A 202 -13.22 10.27 -11.77
N VAL A 203 -12.02 9.72 -11.64
CA VAL A 203 -11.48 9.17 -10.39
C VAL A 203 -10.76 10.29 -9.63
N ALA A 204 -11.15 10.56 -8.39
CA ALA A 204 -10.40 11.47 -7.53
C ALA A 204 -9.17 10.75 -6.97
N VAL A 205 -8.05 11.46 -6.80
CA VAL A 205 -6.79 10.86 -6.33
C VAL A 205 -6.36 11.48 -5.01
N LEU A 206 -6.03 10.63 -4.05
CA LEU A 206 -5.35 10.96 -2.81
C LEU A 206 -3.98 10.31 -2.84
N SER A 207 -2.96 11.10 -3.15
CA SER A 207 -1.61 10.57 -3.34
C SER A 207 -0.85 10.49 -2.03
N GLU A 208 -0.50 9.28 -1.61
CA GLU A 208 0.45 9.01 -0.53
C GLU A 208 0.25 9.86 0.74
N PRO A 209 -0.91 9.77 1.42
CA PRO A 209 -1.19 10.62 2.58
C PRO A 209 -0.14 10.41 3.69
N PHE A 210 0.44 11.51 4.18
CA PHE A 210 1.51 11.47 5.17
C PHE A 210 1.13 10.70 6.45
N TRP A 211 -0.08 10.93 6.95
CA TRP A 211 -0.60 10.25 8.14
C TRP A 211 -0.64 8.73 8.00
N MET A 212 -0.78 8.17 6.78
CA MET A 212 -0.77 6.72 6.57
C MET A 212 0.62 6.13 6.88
N ALA A 213 1.70 6.85 6.57
CA ALA A 213 3.06 6.41 6.92
C ALA A 213 3.30 6.45 8.44
N GLN A 214 2.69 7.43 9.12
CA GLN A 214 2.73 7.53 10.57
C GLN A 214 1.90 6.41 11.21
N LEU A 215 0.71 6.12 10.70
CA LEU A 215 -0.14 5.03 11.17
C LEU A 215 0.52 3.66 10.95
N ALA A 216 1.19 3.46 9.82
CA ALA A 216 2.01 2.26 9.57
C ALA A 216 3.10 2.10 10.65
N THR A 217 3.79 3.19 10.98
CA THR A 217 4.82 3.20 12.04
C THR A 217 4.24 2.86 13.41
N LEU A 218 3.07 3.40 13.76
CA LEU A 218 2.37 3.11 15.02
C LEU A 218 1.92 1.64 15.08
N SER A 219 1.44 1.10 13.97
CA SER A 219 1.05 -0.31 13.85
C SER A 219 2.24 -1.24 14.05
N GLU A 220 3.38 -0.96 13.42
CA GLU A 220 4.58 -1.79 13.55
C GLU A 220 5.21 -1.71 14.94
N ALA A 221 5.19 -0.51 15.54
CA ALA A 221 5.61 -0.31 16.92
C ALA A 221 4.61 -0.90 17.94
N LYS A 222 3.45 -1.39 17.49
CA LYS A 222 2.37 -1.94 18.33
C LYS A 222 1.96 -0.98 19.45
N VAL A 223 1.95 0.32 19.13
CA VAL A 223 1.54 1.37 20.08
C VAL A 223 0.06 1.18 20.46
N PHE A 224 -0.76 0.77 19.49
CA PHE A 224 -2.17 0.47 19.68
C PHE A 224 -2.49 -0.97 19.31
N ALA A 225 -3.61 -1.47 19.85
CA ALA A 225 -4.19 -2.74 19.44
C ALA A 225 -4.63 -2.69 17.96
N ASN A 226 -4.58 -3.83 17.28
CA ASN A 226 -4.78 -3.91 15.84
C ASN A 226 -6.19 -3.47 15.41
N ASP A 227 -7.21 -3.78 16.20
CA ASP A 227 -8.60 -3.33 16.01
C ASP A 227 -8.71 -1.80 16.02
N LYS A 228 -7.98 -1.14 16.93
CA LYS A 228 -7.90 0.33 16.96
C LYS A 228 -7.21 0.88 15.71
N ILE A 229 -6.07 0.29 15.30
CA ILE A 229 -5.39 0.69 14.06
C ILE A 229 -6.32 0.55 12.85
N GLN A 230 -7.09 -0.53 12.77
CA GLN A 230 -8.06 -0.78 11.70
C GLN A 230 -9.17 0.28 11.70
N LYS A 231 -9.74 0.61 12.85
CA LYS A 231 -10.76 1.67 12.98
C LYS A 231 -10.21 3.06 12.64
N LEU A 232 -8.98 3.38 13.07
CA LEU A 232 -8.31 4.63 12.68
C LEU A 232 -8.10 4.70 11.17
N LEU A 233 -7.61 3.62 10.56
CA LEU A 233 -7.39 3.53 9.12
C LEU A 233 -8.70 3.72 8.37
N PHE A 234 -9.78 3.08 8.83
CA PHE A 234 -11.13 3.25 8.28
C PHE A 234 -11.57 4.71 8.32
N ALA A 235 -11.55 5.31 9.51
CA ALA A 235 -12.04 6.66 9.75
C ALA A 235 -11.28 7.72 8.93
N LEU A 236 -9.95 7.65 8.92
CA LEU A 236 -9.12 8.65 8.23
C LEU A 236 -9.15 8.49 6.70
N CYS A 237 -9.19 7.26 6.18
CA CYS A 237 -9.41 7.05 4.74
C CYS A 237 -10.78 7.56 4.29
N ARG A 238 -11.84 7.31 5.09
CA ARG A 238 -13.18 7.83 4.79
C ARG A 238 -13.24 9.34 4.89
N LEU A 239 -12.59 9.96 5.88
CA LEU A 239 -12.46 11.42 6.00
C LEU A 239 -11.82 12.05 4.77
N ASP A 240 -10.66 11.56 4.37
CA ASP A 240 -9.96 12.13 3.21
C ASP A 240 -10.74 11.85 1.92
N ALA A 241 -11.35 10.67 1.76
CA ALA A 241 -12.23 10.39 0.61
C ALA A 241 -13.45 11.32 0.58
N TRP A 242 -14.03 11.61 1.74
CA TRP A 242 -15.13 12.55 1.92
C TRP A 242 -14.77 13.96 1.49
N SER A 243 -13.53 14.38 1.73
CA SER A 243 -13.00 15.71 1.38
C SER A 243 -12.85 15.93 -0.13
N VAL A 244 -12.70 14.85 -0.90
CA VAL A 244 -12.50 14.90 -2.36
C VAL A 244 -13.72 14.46 -3.14
N ARG A 245 -14.83 14.06 -2.49
CA ARG A 245 -16.01 13.49 -3.15
C ARG A 245 -16.60 14.37 -4.27
N ASN A 246 -16.49 15.69 -4.16
CA ASN A 246 -16.96 16.64 -5.18
C ASN A 246 -16.12 16.64 -6.47
N HIS A 247 -14.92 16.03 -6.45
CA HIS A 247 -14.08 15.84 -7.64
C HIS A 247 -14.27 14.47 -8.27
N VAL A 248 -15.07 13.61 -7.63
CA VAL A 248 -15.36 12.29 -8.16
C VAL A 248 -16.45 12.44 -9.21
N GLY A 249 -16.14 12.06 -10.44
CA GLY A 249 -17.09 12.03 -11.55
C GLY A 249 -18.00 10.79 -11.49
N ASP A 250 -18.51 10.38 -12.64
CA ASP A 250 -19.44 9.25 -12.75
C ASP A 250 -18.87 7.92 -12.24
N ALA A 251 -17.54 7.79 -12.19
CA ALA A 251 -16.85 6.62 -11.68
C ALA A 251 -17.05 6.40 -10.17
N LYS A 252 -17.49 7.42 -9.41
CA LYS A 252 -17.73 7.33 -7.95
C LYS A 252 -16.57 6.68 -7.18
N THR A 253 -15.34 6.88 -7.65
CA THR A 253 -14.14 6.24 -7.11
C THR A 253 -13.14 7.25 -6.59
N VAL A 254 -12.57 6.95 -5.42
CA VAL A 254 -11.39 7.63 -4.88
C VAL A 254 -10.21 6.66 -4.88
N MET A 255 -9.17 6.97 -5.65
CA MET A 255 -7.92 6.23 -5.67
C MET A 255 -6.98 6.76 -4.58
N ILE A 256 -6.52 5.89 -3.69
CA ILE A 256 -5.58 6.22 -2.61
C ILE A 256 -4.28 5.47 -2.85
N THR A 257 -3.18 6.18 -3.10
CA THR A 257 -1.86 5.54 -3.24
C THR A 257 -1.20 5.43 -1.87
N LEU A 258 -0.62 4.26 -1.55
CA LEU A 258 0.06 4.04 -0.27
C LEU A 258 1.41 4.78 -0.25
N PRO A 259 1.80 5.40 0.88
CA PRO A 259 2.99 6.24 0.95
C PRO A 259 4.29 5.43 0.88
N GLY A 260 4.82 5.35 -0.34
CA GLY A 260 6.07 4.68 -0.66
C GLY A 260 6.03 3.15 -0.53
N GLN A 261 7.05 2.52 -1.13
CA GLN A 261 7.22 1.07 -1.15
C GLN A 261 7.36 0.43 0.24
N THR A 262 7.72 1.23 1.22
CA THR A 262 8.20 0.76 2.52
C THR A 262 7.07 0.47 3.48
N THR A 263 5.97 1.19 3.32
CA THR A 263 4.77 1.01 4.11
C THR A 263 3.89 -0.10 3.54
N VAL A 264 4.11 -0.52 2.28
CA VAL A 264 3.32 -1.55 1.60
C VAL A 264 3.25 -2.84 2.42
N LYS A 265 4.35 -3.29 3.03
CA LYS A 265 4.35 -4.51 3.86
C LYS A 265 3.30 -4.47 4.96
N THR A 266 3.10 -3.30 5.55
CA THR A 266 2.24 -3.09 6.71
C THR A 266 0.85 -2.66 6.29
N LEU A 267 0.76 -1.67 5.40
CA LEU A 267 -0.50 -1.08 4.98
C LEU A 267 -1.28 -1.97 4.03
N LEU A 268 -0.65 -2.73 3.12
CA LEU A 268 -1.40 -3.55 2.16
C LEU A 268 -2.30 -4.58 2.88
N PRO A 269 -1.80 -5.41 3.83
CA PRO A 269 -2.67 -6.31 4.58
C PRO A 269 -3.71 -5.60 5.45
N LEU A 270 -3.37 -4.42 5.99
CA LEU A 270 -4.30 -3.64 6.81
C LEU A 270 -5.46 -3.08 5.96
N VAL A 271 -5.19 -2.48 4.80
CA VAL A 271 -6.25 -1.94 3.94
C VAL A 271 -7.12 -3.03 3.35
N THR A 272 -6.56 -4.21 3.04
CA THR A 272 -7.38 -5.35 2.57
C THR A 272 -8.28 -5.88 3.68
N ALA A 273 -7.81 -5.90 4.93
CA ALA A 273 -8.62 -6.32 6.07
C ALA A 273 -9.72 -5.31 6.43
N VAL A 274 -9.42 -4.00 6.34
CA VAL A 274 -10.37 -2.92 6.68
C VAL A 274 -11.39 -2.69 5.58
N PHE A 275 -10.98 -2.83 4.33
CA PHE A 275 -11.80 -2.53 3.17
C PHE A 275 -11.89 -3.73 2.21
N PRO A 276 -12.42 -4.89 2.65
CA PRO A 276 -12.43 -6.11 1.85
C PRO A 276 -13.25 -6.01 0.55
N GLU A 277 -14.25 -5.12 0.52
CA GLU A 277 -15.13 -4.90 -0.63
C GLU A 277 -14.66 -3.77 -1.57
N ASP A 278 -13.64 -3.01 -1.16
CA ASP A 278 -13.01 -2.00 -2.00
C ASP A 278 -11.91 -2.63 -2.87
N ARG A 279 -11.39 -1.86 -3.82
CA ARG A 279 -10.42 -2.37 -4.80
C ARG A 279 -9.00 -2.20 -4.28
N HIS A 280 -8.16 -3.23 -4.45
CA HIS A 280 -6.73 -3.14 -4.13
C HIS A 280 -5.89 -3.49 -5.35
N LEU A 281 -4.96 -2.62 -5.68
CA LEU A 281 -4.02 -2.73 -6.79
C LEU A 281 -2.61 -2.90 -6.21
N PHE A 282 -1.97 -4.02 -6.49
CA PHE A 282 -0.54 -4.22 -6.19
C PHE A 282 0.27 -4.02 -7.47
N SER A 283 1.03 -2.93 -7.53
CA SER A 283 1.82 -2.55 -8.70
C SER A 283 3.30 -2.76 -8.44
N TYR A 284 4.03 -3.36 -9.39
CA TYR A 284 5.46 -3.60 -9.23
C TYR A 284 6.26 -3.42 -10.53
N ASP A 285 7.54 -3.10 -10.36
CA ASP A 285 8.55 -3.03 -11.43
C ASP A 285 9.72 -3.96 -11.06
N GLY A 286 10.70 -4.13 -11.95
CA GLY A 286 11.90 -4.90 -11.63
C GLY A 286 12.64 -4.30 -10.42
N CYS A 287 13.13 -5.15 -9.51
CA CYS A 287 13.87 -4.69 -8.32
C CYS A 287 15.09 -3.82 -8.70
N VAL A 288 15.83 -4.19 -9.75
CA VAL A 288 16.97 -3.39 -10.25
C VAL A 288 16.52 -2.00 -10.69
N ALA A 289 15.42 -1.90 -11.45
CA ALA A 289 14.86 -0.62 -11.88
C ALA A 289 14.38 0.22 -10.68
N SER A 290 13.77 -0.43 -9.69
CA SER A 290 13.31 0.20 -8.44
C SER A 290 14.48 0.74 -7.62
N VAL A 291 15.59 -0.01 -7.53
CA VAL A 291 16.85 0.42 -6.90
C VAL A 291 17.45 1.62 -7.63
N GLN A 292 17.56 1.55 -8.95
CA GLN A 292 18.13 2.64 -9.74
C GLN A 292 17.33 3.93 -9.58
N ARG A 293 15.99 3.84 -9.61
CA ARG A 293 15.06 4.95 -9.41
C ARG A 293 15.18 5.55 -8.01
N ALA A 294 15.23 4.73 -6.97
CA ALA A 294 15.38 5.20 -5.60
C ALA A 294 16.72 5.93 -5.38
N ILE A 295 17.82 5.42 -5.94
CA ILE A 295 19.13 6.09 -5.86
C ILE A 295 19.11 7.42 -6.62
N TYR A 296 18.51 7.44 -7.82
CA TYR A 296 18.37 8.67 -8.59
C TYR A 296 17.54 9.72 -7.85
N ALA A 297 16.39 9.32 -7.31
CA ALA A 297 15.55 10.18 -6.49
C ALA A 297 16.35 10.74 -5.29
N LYS A 298 17.17 9.93 -4.62
CA LYS A 298 18.06 10.38 -3.54
C LYS A 298 19.05 11.44 -3.98
N LYS A 299 19.57 11.35 -5.20
CA LYS A 299 20.46 12.35 -5.79
C LYS A 299 19.74 13.65 -6.13
N VAL A 300 18.55 13.56 -6.73
CA VAL A 300 17.72 14.72 -7.09
C VAL A 300 17.24 15.44 -5.83
N TYR A 301 16.76 14.70 -4.84
CA TYR A 301 16.22 15.25 -3.60
C TYR A 301 17.26 16.04 -2.81
N LYS A 302 18.49 15.51 -2.66
CA LYS A 302 19.60 16.22 -1.98
C LYS A 302 19.93 17.58 -2.60
N ARG A 303 19.60 17.79 -3.88
CA ARG A 303 19.79 19.08 -4.57
C ARG A 303 18.61 20.03 -4.36
N ARG A 304 17.46 19.52 -3.91
CA ARG A 304 16.19 20.23 -3.72
C ARG A 304 15.92 20.54 -2.24
N ASN A 305 16.94 20.88 -1.44
CA ASN A 305 16.77 21.39 -0.07
C ASN A 305 16.09 22.80 -0.04
N LYS A 306 14.99 22.96 -0.77
CA LYS A 306 14.14 24.15 -0.74
C LYS A 306 12.95 23.83 0.15
N LEU A 307 12.57 24.80 0.98
CA LEU A 307 11.31 24.76 1.70
C LEU A 307 10.17 24.75 0.67
N GLU A 308 9.26 23.78 0.80
CA GLU A 308 8.08 23.73 -0.06
C GLU A 308 7.07 24.81 0.38
N THR A 309 6.46 25.48 -0.60
CA THR A 309 5.55 26.60 -0.33
C THR A 309 4.08 26.25 -0.51
N LYS A 310 3.77 25.06 -1.03
CA LYS A 310 2.39 24.60 -1.23
C LYS A 310 2.04 23.54 -0.19
N LEU A 311 0.91 23.72 0.51
CA LEU A 311 0.45 22.75 1.51
C LEU A 311 0.26 21.36 0.92
N SER A 312 -0.34 21.25 -0.27
CA SER A 312 -0.49 19.98 -0.96
C SER A 312 0.88 19.32 -1.20
N SER A 313 1.88 20.07 -1.65
CA SER A 313 3.24 19.55 -1.80
C SER A 313 3.88 19.08 -0.49
N ILE A 314 3.50 19.64 0.67
CA ILE A 314 4.04 19.26 1.98
C ILE A 314 3.28 18.08 2.59
N ILE A 315 1.96 18.05 2.47
CA ILE A 315 1.11 16.90 2.86
C ILE A 315 1.51 15.67 2.02
N HIS A 316 1.78 15.90 0.74
CA HIS A 316 2.38 14.91 -0.17
C HIS A 316 3.93 14.98 -0.15
N GLY A 317 4.54 15.59 0.87
CA GLY A 317 5.96 15.96 0.87
C GLY A 317 6.90 14.85 1.32
N LEU A 318 6.43 13.94 2.19
CA LEU A 318 7.16 12.70 2.46
C LEU A 318 7.23 11.81 1.20
N CYS A 319 6.29 12.00 0.28
CA CYS A 319 6.26 11.43 -1.06
C CYS A 319 7.36 12.02 -1.95
N GLN A 320 8.00 13.12 -1.58
CA GLN A 320 9.20 13.57 -2.28
C GLN A 320 10.48 13.02 -1.65
N ASP A 321 10.46 12.60 -0.37
CA ASP A 321 11.65 12.07 0.31
C ASP A 321 11.99 10.65 -0.21
N PRO A 322 13.20 10.45 -0.76
CA PRO A 322 13.72 9.12 -1.13
C PRO A 322 13.69 8.08 -0.01
N VAL A 323 13.64 8.50 1.25
CA VAL A 323 13.51 7.62 2.42
C VAL A 323 12.25 6.76 2.32
N ARG A 324 11.20 7.22 1.61
CA ARG A 324 9.97 6.45 1.31
C ARG A 324 10.20 5.15 0.53
N TYR A 325 11.37 4.97 -0.10
CA TYR A 325 11.76 3.75 -0.80
C TYR A 325 12.66 2.82 0.04
N THR A 326 12.98 3.19 1.27
CA THR A 326 13.89 2.45 2.17
C THR A 326 13.16 1.95 3.40
N THR A 327 13.30 0.70 3.83
CA THR A 327 12.49 0.16 4.94
C THR A 327 12.76 0.90 6.27
N PRO A 328 11.76 1.51 6.94
CA PRO A 328 11.98 2.26 8.19
C PRO A 328 12.14 1.44 9.47
N LEU A 329 11.65 0.21 9.51
CA LEU A 329 11.11 -0.30 10.76
C LEU A 329 11.69 -1.64 11.22
N PRO A 330 11.50 -1.97 12.52
CA PRO A 330 12.37 -2.86 13.26
C PRO A 330 11.88 -4.31 13.27
N SER A 331 12.83 -5.24 13.09
CA SER A 331 12.83 -6.59 13.68
C SER A 331 11.49 -7.35 13.74
N TYR A 332 11.16 -8.01 12.64
CA TYR A 332 10.83 -9.45 12.50
C TYR A 332 10.64 -9.65 10.99
N SER A 333 11.73 -9.50 10.23
CA SER A 333 11.66 -9.89 8.83
C SER A 333 11.51 -11.41 8.81
N PRO A 334 10.49 -12.01 8.16
CA PRO A 334 10.42 -13.46 7.99
C PRO A 334 11.70 -14.03 7.34
N LEU A 335 12.50 -13.16 6.71
CA LEU A 335 13.85 -13.42 6.22
C LEU A 335 14.84 -13.99 7.25
N THR A 336 14.58 -13.92 8.56
CA THR A 336 15.53 -14.36 9.59
C THR A 336 15.19 -15.67 10.30
N LYS A 337 14.03 -16.32 10.03
CA LYS A 337 13.61 -17.51 10.81
C LYS A 337 13.59 -18.85 10.06
N ASP A 338 13.64 -18.83 8.75
CA ASP A 338 13.66 -20.07 7.95
C ASP A 338 15.10 -20.52 7.68
N VAL A 339 15.44 -21.77 8.00
CA VAL A 339 16.81 -22.32 7.86
C VAL A 339 17.26 -22.35 6.39
N SER A 340 16.30 -22.31 5.46
CA SER A 340 16.51 -22.14 4.02
C SER A 340 17.03 -20.74 3.62
N LEU A 341 17.03 -19.76 4.54
CA LEU A 341 17.40 -18.36 4.30
C LEU A 341 18.85 -18.01 4.64
N ALA A 342 19.66 -18.98 5.09
CA ALA A 342 21.11 -18.76 5.28
C ALA A 342 21.77 -18.30 3.96
N THR A 343 21.30 -18.83 2.83
CA THR A 343 21.70 -18.40 1.48
C THR A 343 21.29 -16.95 1.22
N LEU A 344 20.02 -16.61 1.48
CA LEU A 344 19.51 -15.25 1.28
C LEU A 344 20.25 -14.22 2.14
N SER A 345 20.50 -14.51 3.42
CA SER A 345 21.26 -13.63 4.31
C SER A 345 22.65 -13.33 3.74
N ASN A 346 23.33 -14.36 3.23
CA ASN A 346 24.61 -14.21 2.56
C ASN A 346 24.52 -13.41 1.24
N ALA A 347 23.50 -13.66 0.41
CA ALA A 347 23.29 -12.88 -0.81
C ALA A 347 22.97 -11.40 -0.51
N PHE A 348 22.15 -11.13 0.50
CA PHE A 348 21.78 -9.78 0.93
C PHE A 348 22.94 -9.02 1.59
N ALA A 349 23.82 -9.72 2.30
CA ALA A 349 25.06 -9.14 2.84
C ALA A 349 25.98 -8.62 1.72
N ASN A 350 25.98 -9.29 0.55
CA ASN A 350 26.77 -8.87 -0.61
C ASN A 350 26.20 -7.62 -1.32
N VAL A 351 24.89 -7.36 -1.20
CA VAL A 351 24.27 -6.17 -1.83
C VAL A 351 24.80 -4.87 -1.18
N PRO A 352 25.21 -3.86 -1.98
CA PRO A 352 25.57 -2.54 -1.50
C PRO A 352 24.59 -1.92 -0.50
N VAL A 353 24.99 -1.34 0.66
CA VAL A 353 24.04 -0.82 1.67
C VAL A 353 23.03 0.16 1.08
N ARG A 354 23.47 1.03 0.18
CA ARG A 354 22.59 1.99 -0.50
C ARG A 354 21.51 1.32 -1.35
N GLN A 355 21.80 0.14 -1.90
CA GLN A 355 20.88 -0.66 -2.72
C GLN A 355 20.05 -1.58 -1.82
N ALA A 356 20.66 -2.17 -0.80
CA ALA A 356 20.07 -3.15 0.11
C ALA A 356 18.79 -2.64 0.77
N GLN A 357 18.74 -1.37 1.21
CA GLN A 357 17.52 -0.82 1.84
C GLN A 357 16.31 -0.85 0.89
N VAL A 358 16.56 -0.61 -0.41
CA VAL A 358 15.50 -0.58 -1.44
C VAL A 358 15.15 -2.01 -1.86
N VAL A 359 16.14 -2.89 -1.97
CA VAL A 359 15.94 -4.33 -2.23
C VAL A 359 15.09 -4.95 -1.12
N GLU A 360 15.39 -4.67 0.15
CA GLU A 360 14.62 -5.16 1.30
C GLU A 360 13.19 -4.62 1.31
N ALA A 361 12.99 -3.34 1.03
CA ALA A 361 11.66 -2.76 0.92
C ALA A 361 10.85 -3.41 -0.22
N TRP A 362 11.51 -3.71 -1.34
CA TRP A 362 10.89 -4.33 -2.51
C TRP A 362 10.46 -5.77 -2.19
N MET A 363 11.39 -6.56 -1.63
CA MET A 363 11.15 -7.93 -1.19
C MET A 363 10.02 -7.99 -0.15
N SER A 364 10.04 -7.08 0.83
CA SER A 364 9.01 -6.96 1.87
C SER A 364 7.62 -6.65 1.30
N SER A 365 7.54 -5.82 0.25
CA SER A 365 6.28 -5.51 -0.44
C SER A 365 5.72 -6.73 -1.16
N VAL A 366 6.60 -7.46 -1.86
CA VAL A 366 6.25 -8.68 -2.57
C VAL A 366 5.86 -9.80 -1.61
N ASP A 367 6.52 -9.89 -0.45
CA ASP A 367 6.16 -10.80 0.63
C ASP A 367 4.74 -10.56 1.15
N ALA A 368 4.37 -9.30 1.37
CA ALA A 368 3.01 -8.98 1.81
C ALA A 368 1.96 -9.39 0.78
N TYR A 369 2.21 -9.16 -0.51
CA TYR A 369 1.33 -9.65 -1.58
C TYR A 369 1.23 -11.19 -1.58
N PHE A 370 2.35 -11.90 -1.52
CA PHE A 370 2.33 -13.37 -1.50
C PHE A 370 1.68 -13.95 -0.25
N LYS A 371 1.79 -13.26 0.89
CA LYS A 371 1.08 -13.66 2.10
C LYS A 371 -0.43 -13.57 1.88
N LEU A 372 -0.93 -12.47 1.32
CA LEU A 372 -2.36 -12.34 0.99
C LEU A 372 -2.84 -13.43 0.03
N LYS A 373 -1.99 -13.83 -0.92
CA LYS A 373 -2.25 -14.97 -1.82
C LYS A 373 -2.32 -16.31 -1.08
N GLN A 374 -1.40 -16.57 -0.15
CA GLN A 374 -1.45 -17.78 0.66
C GLN A 374 -2.70 -17.81 1.54
N ASP A 375 -3.06 -16.66 2.12
CA ASP A 375 -4.23 -16.49 2.96
C ASP A 375 -5.54 -16.68 2.15
N GLU A 376 -5.56 -16.31 0.86
CA GLU A 376 -6.65 -16.59 -0.09
C GLU A 376 -6.81 -18.09 -0.36
N VAL A 377 -5.72 -18.79 -0.69
CA VAL A 377 -5.74 -20.25 -0.91
C VAL A 377 -6.19 -21.00 0.35
N ALA A 378 -5.85 -20.47 1.53
CA ALA A 378 -6.30 -21.00 2.81
C ALA A 378 -7.77 -20.67 3.15
N GLY A 379 -8.47 -19.88 2.31
CA GLY A 379 -9.84 -19.43 2.55
C GLY A 379 -9.98 -18.41 3.69
N THR A 380 -8.86 -17.88 4.19
CA THR A 380 -8.83 -16.91 5.30
C THR A 380 -8.94 -15.47 4.83
N ASN A 381 -8.58 -15.21 3.56
CA ASN A 381 -8.73 -13.92 2.91
C ASN A 381 -9.65 -14.10 1.70
N GLY A 382 -10.76 -13.36 1.63
CA GLY A 382 -11.76 -13.53 0.57
C GLY A 382 -11.39 -12.88 -0.76
N TYR A 383 -10.23 -12.23 -0.85
CA TYR A 383 -9.87 -11.38 -1.98
C TYR A 383 -8.36 -11.21 -2.16
N LEU A 384 -7.87 -11.38 -3.41
CA LEU A 384 -6.50 -11.08 -3.82
C LEU A 384 -6.43 -9.73 -4.56
N PRO A 385 -5.50 -8.83 -4.19
CA PRO A 385 -5.29 -7.58 -4.92
C PRO A 385 -4.98 -7.82 -6.42
N PHE A 386 -5.49 -6.96 -7.29
CA PHE A 386 -5.13 -6.95 -8.71
C PHE A 386 -3.63 -6.66 -8.86
N CYS A 387 -2.88 -7.62 -9.40
CA CYS A 387 -1.44 -7.50 -9.56
C CYS A 387 -1.06 -6.97 -10.94
N PHE A 388 -0.27 -5.89 -10.97
CA PHE A 388 0.07 -5.16 -12.17
C PHE A 388 1.58 -4.95 -12.32
N LYS A 389 2.15 -5.44 -13.43
CA LYS A 389 3.55 -5.18 -13.80
C LYS A 389 3.64 -3.92 -14.66
N LEU A 390 4.32 -2.89 -14.16
CA LEU A 390 4.44 -1.59 -14.83
C LEU A 390 5.06 -1.67 -16.22
N GLY A 391 5.90 -2.67 -16.48
CA GLY A 391 6.55 -2.89 -17.77
C GLY A 391 5.58 -3.22 -18.92
N PHE A 392 4.29 -3.47 -18.66
CA PHE A 392 3.30 -3.58 -19.73
C PHE A 392 2.82 -2.23 -20.27
N LEU A 393 2.90 -1.18 -19.45
CA LEU A 393 2.56 0.19 -19.85
C LEU A 393 3.80 1.05 -20.11
N THR A 394 4.95 0.61 -19.62
CA THR A 394 6.22 1.34 -19.69
C THR A 394 7.32 0.48 -20.30
N ASN A 395 8.43 1.08 -20.73
CA ASN A 395 9.60 0.39 -21.28
C ASN A 395 9.37 -0.27 -22.66
N SER A 396 9.00 0.55 -23.66
CA SER A 396 8.73 0.11 -25.04
C SER A 396 7.54 -0.84 -25.12
N PRO A 397 6.31 -0.36 -24.82
CA PRO A 397 5.11 -1.18 -24.87
C PRO A 397 4.98 -1.84 -26.24
N LYS A 398 4.81 -3.18 -26.25
CA LYS A 398 4.65 -3.92 -27.51
C LYS A 398 3.46 -3.36 -28.28
N GLY A 399 3.70 -3.04 -29.54
CA GLY A 399 2.69 -2.55 -30.47
C GLY A 399 2.01 -1.25 -30.05
N ASN A 400 2.65 -0.37 -29.26
CA ASN A 400 2.18 1.00 -29.00
C ASN A 400 0.70 1.14 -28.56
N PHE A 401 0.20 0.17 -27.79
CA PHE A 401 -1.21 0.09 -27.37
C PHE A 401 -2.22 -0.09 -28.51
N GLU A 402 -1.78 -0.61 -29.66
CA GLU A 402 -2.68 -1.08 -30.70
C GLU A 402 -3.56 -2.23 -30.18
N PRO A 403 -4.79 -2.38 -30.70
CA PRO A 403 -5.68 -3.47 -30.33
C PRO A 403 -4.97 -4.83 -30.39
N LEU A 404 -5.34 -5.75 -29.49
CA LEU A 404 -4.79 -7.11 -29.39
C LEU A 404 -3.35 -7.22 -28.85
N THR A 405 -2.73 -6.11 -28.43
CA THR A 405 -1.41 -6.14 -27.77
C THR A 405 -1.54 -6.34 -26.26
N ASP A 406 -0.55 -6.97 -25.62
CA ASP A 406 -0.47 -7.11 -24.14
C ASP A 406 -0.61 -5.74 -23.45
N SER A 407 0.00 -4.71 -24.02
CA SER A 407 -0.03 -3.33 -23.52
C SER A 407 -1.45 -2.74 -23.56
N PHE A 408 -2.18 -2.97 -24.66
CA PHE A 408 -3.56 -2.52 -24.83
C PHE A 408 -4.50 -3.19 -23.82
N TRP A 409 -4.41 -4.51 -23.67
CA TRP A 409 -5.24 -5.24 -22.72
C TRP A 409 -4.91 -4.89 -21.27
N SER A 410 -3.63 -4.73 -20.96
CA SER A 410 -3.19 -4.29 -19.62
C SER A 410 -3.72 -2.91 -19.28
N LEU A 411 -3.66 -1.95 -20.23
CA LEU A 411 -4.20 -0.60 -20.03
C LEU A 411 -5.71 -0.62 -19.81
N THR A 412 -6.41 -1.38 -20.66
CA THR A 412 -7.88 -1.47 -20.62
C THR A 412 -8.35 -2.09 -19.32
N ALA A 413 -7.77 -3.24 -18.93
CA ALA A 413 -8.09 -3.92 -17.67
C ALA A 413 -7.78 -3.04 -16.45
N LEU A 414 -6.63 -2.36 -16.45
CA LEU A 414 -6.25 -1.45 -15.37
C LEU A 414 -7.25 -0.29 -15.23
N LEU A 415 -7.60 0.38 -16.33
CA LEU A 415 -8.54 1.50 -16.30
C LEU A 415 -9.93 1.04 -15.87
N GLN A 416 -10.40 -0.10 -16.36
CA GLN A 416 -11.71 -0.63 -15.95
C GLN A 416 -11.72 -1.08 -14.49
N PHE A 417 -10.62 -1.66 -14.00
CA PHE A 417 -10.47 -2.00 -12.60
C PHE A 417 -10.52 -0.73 -11.73
N ILE A 418 -9.71 0.27 -12.03
CA ILE A 418 -9.65 1.51 -11.24
C ILE A 418 -11.00 2.24 -11.28
N THR A 419 -11.65 2.34 -12.44
CA THR A 419 -12.95 3.04 -12.60
C THR A 419 -14.16 2.23 -12.12
N GLY A 420 -14.00 0.94 -11.84
CA GLY A 420 -15.11 0.05 -11.51
C GLY A 420 -16.00 -0.32 -12.71
N CYS A 421 -15.56 -0.06 -13.95
CA CYS A 421 -16.28 -0.35 -15.19
C CYS A 421 -16.16 -1.84 -15.61
N ARG A 422 -16.52 -2.77 -14.71
CA ARG A 422 -16.33 -4.23 -14.87
C ARG A 422 -16.84 -4.84 -16.16
N SER A 423 -18.04 -4.44 -16.57
CA SER A 423 -18.73 -4.94 -17.75
C SER A 423 -19.16 -3.81 -18.69
N ARG A 424 -18.83 -2.57 -18.32
CA ARG A 424 -19.17 -1.39 -19.10
C ARG A 424 -17.95 -0.98 -19.90
N ALA A 425 -18.21 -0.51 -21.12
CA ALA A 425 -17.19 0.22 -21.85
C ALA A 425 -16.69 1.38 -20.96
N LEU A 426 -15.39 1.64 -21.00
CA LEU A 426 -14.86 2.88 -20.45
C LEU A 426 -15.60 4.07 -21.11
N PRO A 427 -15.78 5.19 -20.40
CA PRO A 427 -16.37 6.37 -21.01
C PRO A 427 -15.63 6.73 -22.30
N GLU A 428 -16.39 7.22 -23.30
CA GLU A 428 -15.86 7.53 -24.62
C GLU A 428 -14.67 8.49 -24.52
N GLY A 429 -13.60 8.18 -25.24
CA GLY A 429 -12.36 8.98 -25.26
C GLY A 429 -11.40 8.77 -24.08
N VAL A 430 -11.80 8.13 -22.97
CA VAL A 430 -10.90 7.89 -21.83
C VAL A 430 -9.72 7.00 -22.22
N LEU A 431 -9.99 5.89 -22.93
CA LEU A 431 -8.95 4.96 -23.36
C LEU A 431 -8.00 5.59 -24.37
N ASP A 432 -8.50 6.40 -25.29
CA ASP A 432 -7.68 7.06 -26.31
C ASP A 432 -6.81 8.17 -25.70
N ALA A 433 -7.37 8.98 -24.78
CA ALA A 433 -6.62 9.96 -24.01
C ALA A 433 -5.53 9.29 -23.15
N ALA A 434 -5.83 8.15 -22.53
CA ALA A 434 -4.86 7.37 -21.77
C ALA A 434 -3.71 6.84 -22.65
N LYS A 435 -4.03 6.33 -23.85
CA LYS A 435 -3.02 5.87 -24.82
C LYS A 435 -2.11 7.00 -25.29
N GLU A 436 -2.69 8.14 -25.67
CA GLU A 436 -1.95 9.31 -26.13
C GLU A 436 -1.01 9.81 -25.02
N TRP A 437 -1.54 9.97 -23.81
CA TRP A 437 -0.73 10.37 -22.67
C TRP A 437 0.39 9.37 -22.36
N LEU A 438 0.13 8.05 -22.44
CA LEU A 438 1.16 7.04 -22.20
C LEU A 438 2.26 7.06 -23.27
N LYS A 439 1.97 7.44 -24.51
CA LYS A 439 3.00 7.63 -25.55
C LYS A 439 3.93 8.78 -25.16
N ASP A 440 3.36 9.92 -24.79
CA ASP A 440 4.13 11.10 -24.34
C ASP A 440 4.93 10.80 -23.07
N TYR A 441 4.29 10.16 -22.09
CA TYR A 441 4.92 9.74 -20.85
C TYR A 441 6.11 8.81 -21.12
N ASN A 442 5.96 7.81 -21.99
CA ASN A 442 7.04 6.89 -22.33
C ASN A 442 8.19 7.58 -23.06
N GLN A 443 7.91 8.57 -23.92
CA GLN A 443 8.94 9.39 -24.54
C GLN A 443 9.72 10.21 -23.50
N GLN A 444 9.02 10.86 -22.56
CA GLN A 444 9.65 11.60 -21.46
C GLN A 444 10.46 10.68 -20.54
N GLN A 445 9.91 9.51 -20.21
CA GLN A 445 10.59 8.50 -19.39
C GLN A 445 11.85 7.98 -20.07
N SER A 446 11.86 7.80 -21.40
CA SER A 446 13.08 7.38 -22.10
C SER A 446 14.21 8.41 -21.94
N MET A 447 13.89 9.70 -22.02
CA MET A 447 14.86 10.79 -21.79
C MET A 447 15.31 10.84 -20.33
N GLN A 448 14.38 10.67 -19.38
CA GLN A 448 14.70 10.61 -17.96
C GLN A 448 15.57 9.39 -17.65
N GLN A 449 15.29 8.22 -18.23
CA GLN A 449 16.07 7.01 -18.06
C GLN A 449 17.50 7.22 -18.58
N LEU A 450 17.68 7.86 -19.74
CA LEU A 450 19.02 8.23 -20.23
C LEU A 450 19.77 9.16 -19.27
N GLN A 451 19.08 10.10 -18.61
CA GLN A 451 19.68 10.95 -17.57
C GLN A 451 19.99 10.14 -16.31
N MET A 452 19.11 9.23 -15.92
CA MET A 452 19.30 8.31 -14.79
C MET A 452 20.53 7.45 -15.02
N ASP A 453 20.65 6.79 -16.17
CA ASP A 453 21.77 5.92 -16.55
C ASP A 453 23.10 6.68 -16.52
N LYS A 454 23.12 7.94 -16.97
CA LYS A 454 24.31 8.81 -16.87
C LYS A 454 24.67 9.19 -15.44
N SER A 455 23.69 9.23 -14.54
CA SER A 455 23.84 9.81 -13.19
C SER A 455 23.95 8.78 -12.07
N VAL A 456 23.43 7.58 -12.31
CA VAL A 456 23.38 6.41 -11.42
C VAL A 456 23.72 5.20 -12.28
N VAL A 457 24.98 4.76 -12.20
CA VAL A 457 25.45 3.54 -12.86
C VAL A 457 25.42 2.44 -11.81
N ILE A 458 24.53 1.45 -12.01
CA ILE A 458 24.60 0.17 -11.31
C ILE A 458 25.53 -0.70 -12.16
N SER A 459 26.64 -1.17 -11.59
CA SER A 459 27.54 -2.04 -12.35
C SER A 459 26.87 -3.38 -12.65
N GLU A 460 27.32 -4.07 -13.69
CA GLU A 460 26.82 -5.41 -14.00
C GLU A 460 27.02 -6.39 -12.83
N SER A 461 28.08 -6.21 -12.04
CA SER A 461 28.30 -6.99 -10.81
C SER A 461 27.27 -6.68 -9.73
N GLU A 462 26.94 -5.42 -9.49
CA GLU A 462 25.92 -5.00 -8.51
C GLU A 462 24.53 -5.46 -8.96
N ARG A 463 24.21 -5.35 -10.26
CA ARG A 463 22.99 -5.87 -10.85
C ARG A 463 22.83 -7.36 -10.55
N LYS A 464 23.85 -8.17 -10.84
CA LYS A 464 23.86 -9.62 -10.54
C LYS A 464 23.70 -9.91 -9.06
N MET A 465 24.28 -9.09 -8.16
CA MET A 465 24.09 -9.23 -6.71
C MET A 465 22.64 -8.98 -6.31
N ILE A 466 22.01 -7.91 -6.83
CA ILE A 466 20.59 -7.60 -6.58
C ILE A 466 19.69 -8.73 -7.10
N GLU A 467 19.90 -9.14 -8.35
CA GLU A 467 19.11 -10.21 -8.99
C GLU A 467 19.27 -11.54 -8.25
N ASN A 468 20.50 -11.93 -7.87
CA ASN A 468 20.74 -13.13 -7.08
C ASN A 468 20.08 -13.05 -5.70
N CYS A 469 20.15 -11.90 -5.03
CA CYS A 469 19.46 -11.72 -3.74
C CYS A 469 17.95 -11.90 -3.88
N CYS A 470 17.33 -11.30 -4.89
CA CYS A 470 15.89 -11.43 -5.11
C CYS A 470 15.50 -12.85 -5.54
N PHE A 471 16.32 -13.49 -6.35
CA PHE A 471 16.13 -14.88 -6.76
C PHE A 471 16.16 -15.82 -5.55
N GLN A 472 17.09 -15.63 -4.61
CA GLN A 472 17.17 -16.47 -3.41
C GLN A 472 16.04 -16.23 -2.41
N HIS A 473 15.33 -15.09 -2.50
CA HIS A 473 14.27 -14.76 -1.57
C HIS A 473 13.02 -15.64 -1.74
N LYS A 474 12.58 -15.89 -2.99
CA LYS A 474 11.39 -16.69 -3.33
C LYS A 474 11.46 -17.38 -4.71
N LEU A 475 12.66 -17.64 -5.22
CA LEU A 475 12.90 -18.11 -6.61
C LEU A 475 12.31 -17.17 -7.67
N ILE A 476 12.07 -15.92 -7.30
CA ILE A 476 11.54 -14.89 -8.19
C ILE A 476 12.69 -14.48 -9.12
N LEU A 477 12.69 -15.01 -10.34
CA LEU A 477 13.58 -14.52 -11.39
C LEU A 477 13.15 -13.11 -11.80
N ILE A 478 13.91 -12.10 -11.40
CA ILE A 478 13.59 -10.71 -11.73
C ILE A 478 14.31 -10.30 -13.03
N GLY A 479 13.49 -9.95 -14.02
CA GLY A 479 13.84 -9.54 -15.38
C GLY A 479 12.56 -9.43 -16.20
N ASN A 480 12.49 -10.07 -17.37
CA ASN A 480 11.26 -10.11 -18.17
C ASN A 480 10.19 -11.05 -17.59
N LYS A 481 10.53 -11.96 -16.66
CA LYS A 481 9.54 -12.83 -16.03
C LYS A 481 8.57 -12.03 -15.16
N THR A 482 7.30 -12.34 -15.29
CA THR A 482 6.20 -11.87 -14.45
C THR A 482 6.24 -12.63 -13.13
N LEU A 483 5.69 -12.06 -12.04
CA LEU A 483 5.31 -12.90 -10.90
C LEU A 483 4.38 -13.99 -11.48
N GLN A 484 4.48 -15.25 -11.07
CA GLN A 484 3.81 -16.37 -11.78
C GLN A 484 2.29 -16.16 -11.98
N ASP A 485 1.67 -15.30 -11.18
CA ASP A 485 0.24 -14.94 -11.23
C ASP A 485 0.00 -13.49 -11.65
N THR A 486 0.98 -12.85 -12.28
CA THR A 486 0.69 -11.62 -13.00
C THR A 486 -0.20 -12.02 -14.16
N VAL A 487 -1.42 -11.49 -14.17
CA VAL A 487 -2.38 -11.72 -15.25
C VAL A 487 -1.64 -11.40 -16.55
N LEU A 488 -1.49 -12.40 -17.42
CA LEU A 488 -1.10 -12.21 -18.82
C LEU A 488 -2.42 -12.10 -19.58
N PRO A 489 -3.00 -10.91 -19.78
CA PRO A 489 -4.28 -10.81 -20.44
C PRO A 489 -4.11 -11.17 -21.91
N LYS A 490 -4.38 -12.42 -22.26
CA LYS A 490 -4.45 -12.90 -23.64
C LYS A 490 -5.84 -12.66 -24.25
N GLU A 491 -6.89 -12.52 -23.42
CA GLU A 491 -8.28 -12.26 -23.81
C GLU A 491 -9.03 -11.38 -22.78
N HIS A 492 -10.27 -11.00 -23.09
CA HIS A 492 -11.15 -10.18 -22.25
C HIS A 492 -11.21 -10.70 -20.81
N TRP A 493 -10.92 -9.81 -19.87
CA TRP A 493 -11.13 -10.06 -18.45
C TRP A 493 -12.63 -10.25 -18.16
N THR A 494 -12.97 -11.38 -17.57
CA THR A 494 -14.24 -11.58 -16.85
C THR A 494 -13.87 -11.96 -15.43
N LEU A 495 -14.02 -11.04 -14.47
CA LEU A 495 -13.98 -11.40 -13.05
C LEU A 495 -15.04 -12.50 -12.84
N LYS A 496 -14.65 -13.68 -12.34
CA LYS A 496 -15.61 -14.65 -11.82
C LYS A 496 -16.07 -14.18 -10.44
N GLN A 497 -17.38 -14.20 -10.25
CA GLN A 497 -18.03 -14.10 -8.96
C GLN A 497 -17.78 -15.43 -8.22
N ALA A 498 -17.43 -15.43 -6.93
CA ALA A 498 -17.52 -16.65 -6.15
C ALA A 498 -19.00 -17.09 -6.15
N SER A 499 -19.27 -18.29 -6.67
CA SER A 499 -20.62 -18.83 -6.93
C SER A 499 -21.52 -18.75 -5.68
N ARG A 500 -22.78 -18.28 -5.79
CA ARG A 500 -23.93 -19.19 -6.02
C ARG A 500 -25.23 -18.51 -6.49
N ALA A 501 -25.20 -17.29 -7.02
CA ALA A 501 -26.38 -16.69 -7.65
C ALA A 501 -25.97 -16.08 -8.98
N GLY A 502 -26.43 -16.68 -10.08
CA GLY A 502 -26.19 -16.20 -11.43
C GLY A 502 -26.48 -14.71 -11.58
N CYS A 503 -25.74 -14.06 -12.48
CA CYS A 503 -25.95 -12.68 -12.86
C CYS A 503 -27.39 -12.51 -13.38
N SER A 504 -28.18 -11.61 -12.80
CA SER A 504 -29.57 -11.32 -13.22
C SER A 504 -29.72 -10.78 -14.65
N CYS A 505 -28.62 -10.55 -15.37
CA CYS A 505 -28.58 -9.97 -16.71
C CYS A 505 -28.06 -10.94 -17.77
N CYS A 506 -27.42 -12.03 -17.36
CA CYS A 506 -26.92 -13.05 -18.27
C CYS A 506 -27.86 -14.24 -18.11
N GLY A 507 -28.48 -14.69 -19.20
CA GLY A 507 -29.08 -16.02 -19.21
C GLY A 507 -28.03 -17.07 -18.76
N PRO A 508 -28.48 -18.26 -18.30
CA PRO A 508 -27.58 -19.33 -17.88
C PRO A 508 -26.47 -19.50 -18.92
N ASP A 509 -25.23 -19.66 -18.44
CA ASP A 509 -24.08 -19.89 -19.30
C ASP A 509 -24.40 -21.12 -20.17
N PRO A 510 -24.29 -21.06 -21.51
CA PRO A 510 -24.56 -22.22 -22.36
C PRO A 510 -23.69 -23.43 -22.02
N TYR A 511 -22.61 -23.26 -21.25
CA TYR A 511 -21.82 -24.36 -20.69
C TYR A 511 -22.37 -24.94 -19.38
N ASP A 512 -23.19 -24.20 -18.62
CA ASP A 512 -23.89 -24.72 -17.43
C ASP A 512 -24.98 -25.74 -17.83
N GLN A 513 -25.50 -25.65 -19.06
CA GLN A 513 -26.44 -26.65 -19.62
C GLN A 513 -25.73 -27.95 -20.05
N MET A 514 -24.46 -27.87 -20.48
CA MET A 514 -23.69 -29.06 -20.85
C MET A 514 -23.26 -29.88 -19.61
N GLU A 515 -22.89 -29.23 -18.50
CA GLU A 515 -22.59 -29.94 -17.25
C GLU A 515 -23.85 -30.56 -16.61
N ALA A 516 -25.03 -29.95 -16.78
CA ALA A 516 -26.29 -30.53 -16.30
C ALA A 516 -26.80 -31.70 -17.17
N GLU A 517 -26.57 -31.66 -18.49
CA GLU A 517 -26.93 -32.76 -19.40
C GLU A 517 -25.98 -33.97 -19.27
N GLU A 518 -24.72 -33.77 -18.85
CA GLU A 518 -23.79 -34.88 -18.55
C GLU A 518 -24.03 -35.51 -17.16
N GLU A 519 -24.65 -34.81 -16.20
CA GLU A 519 -25.02 -35.38 -14.89
C GLU A 519 -26.39 -36.09 -14.88
N ASP A 520 -27.27 -35.81 -15.84
CA ASP A 520 -28.60 -36.46 -15.95
C ASP A 520 -28.60 -37.76 -16.76
N ASP A 521 -27.57 -38.02 -17.59
CA ASP A 521 -27.50 -39.22 -18.47
C ASP A 521 -26.92 -40.48 -17.78
N ASP A 522 -26.49 -40.38 -16.50
CA ASP A 522 -25.90 -41.48 -15.72
C ASP A 522 -26.88 -42.15 -14.73
N SER A 523 -28.20 -41.88 -14.83
CA SER A 523 -29.19 -42.39 -13.88
C SER A 523 -30.23 -43.39 -14.41
N ASP A 524 -30.18 -43.78 -15.69
CA ASP A 524 -31.18 -44.68 -16.30
C ASP A 524 -30.59 -45.86 -17.11
N GLU A 525 -29.80 -46.76 -16.51
CA GLU A 525 -29.77 -48.17 -17.00
C GLU A 525 -29.10 -49.16 -16.03
N TYR A 526 -29.89 -49.84 -15.19
CA TYR A 526 -29.45 -51.08 -14.52
C TYR A 526 -30.58 -52.08 -14.34
N LYS A 527 -31.07 -52.69 -15.43
CA LYS A 527 -31.68 -54.03 -15.43
C LYS A 527 -31.53 -54.74 -16.79
N ASN A 528 -30.44 -55.45 -16.99
CA ASN A 528 -30.44 -56.90 -17.30
C ASN A 528 -29.07 -57.36 -17.81
N GLY A 529 -28.57 -58.44 -17.20
CA GLY A 529 -27.24 -58.96 -17.46
C GLY A 529 -27.10 -59.74 -18.76
N ARG A 530 -25.86 -59.77 -19.26
CA ARG A 530 -25.24 -61.01 -19.77
C ARG A 530 -23.72 -60.87 -19.83
N SER A 531 -23.07 -61.90 -19.29
CA SER A 531 -21.65 -62.23 -19.41
C SER A 531 -21.15 -62.16 -20.86
N ILE A 532 -19.97 -61.58 -21.08
CA ILE A 532 -18.90 -62.11 -21.93
C ILE A 532 -17.57 -61.47 -21.51
N THR A 533 -16.56 -62.32 -21.44
CA THR A 533 -15.17 -62.13 -21.06
C THR A 533 -14.37 -61.28 -22.06
N THR A 534 -13.29 -60.61 -21.61
CA THR A 534 -11.86 -60.93 -21.92
C THR A 534 -10.96 -59.67 -22.01
N ARG A 535 -9.88 -59.68 -21.20
CA ARG A 535 -8.55 -59.03 -21.35
C ARG A 535 -8.40 -57.49 -21.32
N GLY A 536 -7.92 -57.02 -20.17
CA GLY A 536 -6.49 -56.65 -20.00
C GLY A 536 -6.11 -55.18 -20.16
N ILE A 537 -5.77 -54.52 -19.05
CA ILE A 537 -4.39 -54.11 -18.67
C ILE A 537 -4.50 -53.27 -17.38
N ASP A 538 -3.72 -53.69 -16.38
CA ASP A 538 -3.53 -53.05 -15.08
C ASP A 538 -2.81 -51.69 -15.18
N MET A 539 -3.09 -50.76 -14.26
CA MET A 539 -2.13 -50.36 -13.20
C MET A 539 -2.74 -49.33 -12.22
N ASN A 540 -3.06 -49.83 -11.03
CA ASN A 540 -2.83 -49.26 -9.68
C ASN A 540 -3.05 -47.75 -9.41
N THR A 541 -4.13 -47.48 -8.68
CA THR A 541 -4.22 -46.43 -7.65
C THR A 541 -4.36 -47.11 -6.29
N PRO A 542 -3.58 -46.71 -5.25
CA PRO A 542 -4.09 -46.80 -3.89
C PRO A 542 -3.83 -45.52 -3.08
N GLY A 543 -4.86 -45.05 -2.38
CA GLY A 543 -4.67 -44.06 -1.30
C GLY A 543 -5.87 -43.20 -0.92
N ALA A 544 -7.07 -43.77 -0.83
CA ALA A 544 -8.23 -43.10 -0.24
C ALA A 544 -8.08 -43.00 1.28
N PHE A 545 -8.15 -41.79 1.84
CA PHE A 545 -8.49 -41.59 3.24
C PHE A 545 -9.88 -40.94 3.32
N ALA A 546 -10.82 -41.74 3.81
CA ALA A 546 -12.20 -41.37 4.05
C ALA A 546 -12.34 -40.42 5.25
N MET A 547 -13.19 -39.41 5.09
CA MET A 547 -13.70 -38.57 6.17
C MET A 547 -14.65 -39.36 7.08
N VAL A 548 -14.53 -39.14 8.39
CA VAL A 548 -15.56 -39.46 9.38
C VAL A 548 -16.14 -38.13 9.86
N LEU A 549 -17.30 -37.75 9.32
CA LEU A 549 -18.13 -36.68 9.88
C LEU A 549 -19.20 -37.33 10.77
N LYS A 550 -19.12 -37.05 12.07
CA LYS A 550 -20.19 -37.31 13.03
C LYS A 550 -21.30 -36.29 12.82
N ALA A 551 -22.50 -36.82 12.58
CA ALA A 551 -23.76 -36.10 12.70
C ALA A 551 -24.13 -35.95 14.18
N ASP A 552 -24.57 -34.76 14.58
CA ASP A 552 -25.44 -34.60 15.74
C ASP A 552 -26.68 -33.81 15.32
N ASN A 553 -27.79 -34.55 15.34
CA ASN A 553 -29.15 -34.04 15.31
C ASN A 553 -29.43 -33.31 16.62
N ASN A 554 -30.10 -32.16 16.57
CA ASN A 554 -31.18 -31.96 17.53
C ASN A 554 -32.33 -31.12 16.99
N LYS A 555 -33.51 -31.71 17.18
CA LYS A 555 -34.83 -31.33 16.69
C LYS A 555 -35.64 -30.98 17.92
N THR A 556 -36.10 -29.73 18.05
CA THR A 556 -37.19 -29.39 18.97
C THR A 556 -38.18 -28.47 18.28
N THR A 557 -39.32 -29.08 17.99
CA THR A 557 -40.61 -28.50 17.64
C THR A 557 -41.23 -27.77 18.83
N ALA A 558 -41.80 -26.59 18.59
CA ALA A 558 -42.97 -26.12 19.33
C ALA A 558 -43.76 -25.13 18.47
N ALA A 559 -44.97 -25.53 18.11
CA ALA A 559 -45.99 -24.69 17.51
C ALA A 559 -46.83 -24.05 18.62
N SER A 560 -47.24 -22.79 18.43
CA SER A 560 -48.52 -22.30 18.98
C SER A 560 -49.02 -21.10 18.17
N ASP A 561 -50.27 -21.22 17.74
CA ASP A 561 -51.12 -20.27 17.03
C ASP A 561 -51.26 -18.90 17.69
N GLY A 562 -51.61 -17.89 16.87
CA GLY A 562 -52.48 -16.80 17.34
C GLY A 562 -52.33 -15.43 16.67
N GLY A 563 -52.95 -15.24 15.50
CA GLY A 563 -53.81 -14.06 15.20
C GLY A 563 -53.20 -12.67 14.90
N GLY A 564 -53.61 -12.10 13.75
CA GLY A 564 -54.03 -10.68 13.71
C GLY A 564 -53.16 -9.65 12.96
N THR A 565 -53.37 -9.55 11.64
CA THR A 565 -53.48 -8.30 10.84
C THR A 565 -52.49 -7.13 11.02
N ARG A 566 -51.62 -6.91 10.01
CA ARG A 566 -51.52 -5.62 9.26
C ARG A 566 -50.64 -5.81 7.99
N PRO A 567 -51.05 -5.31 6.80
CA PRO A 567 -50.24 -5.39 5.60
C PRO A 567 -49.14 -4.32 5.65
N THR A 568 -47.87 -4.74 5.69
CA THR A 568 -46.72 -3.85 5.48
C THR A 568 -46.56 -3.58 3.98
N PRO A 569 -46.26 -2.33 3.57
CA PRO A 569 -46.13 -1.99 2.17
C PRO A 569 -44.87 -2.65 1.59
N SER A 570 -45.06 -3.28 0.43
CA SER A 570 -44.02 -3.85 -0.41
C SER A 570 -42.77 -2.98 -0.45
N SER A 571 -41.66 -3.50 0.04
CA SER A 571 -40.35 -2.94 -0.20
C SER A 571 -40.14 -2.84 -1.71
N LYS A 572 -40.10 -1.62 -2.21
CA LYS A 572 -39.54 -1.34 -3.53
C LYS A 572 -38.15 -1.96 -3.53
N LYS A 573 -37.94 -2.97 -4.37
CA LYS A 573 -36.61 -3.52 -4.67
C LYS A 573 -35.71 -2.34 -5.04
N SER A 574 -34.78 -1.98 -4.17
CA SER A 574 -33.74 -1.01 -4.49
C SER A 574 -32.79 -1.67 -5.49
N GLY A 575 -32.51 -0.97 -6.59
CA GLY A 575 -31.58 -1.42 -7.62
C GLY A 575 -30.12 -1.25 -7.21
N TYR A 576 -29.72 -1.73 -6.03
CA TYR A 576 -28.34 -1.68 -5.56
C TYR A 576 -27.74 -3.07 -5.41
N VAL A 577 -26.52 -3.20 -5.90
CA VAL A 577 -25.70 -4.42 -5.82
C VAL A 577 -25.21 -4.55 -4.37
N ASP A 578 -25.68 -5.58 -3.66
CA ASP A 578 -25.16 -5.98 -2.36
C ASP A 578 -23.70 -6.43 -2.53
N GLY A 579 -22.76 -5.71 -1.93
CA GLY A 579 -21.32 -6.01 -1.94
C GLY A 579 -20.97 -7.18 -1.01
N LYS A 580 -21.71 -8.29 -1.11
CA LYS A 580 -21.50 -9.53 -0.33
C LYS A 580 -20.92 -10.67 -1.16
N MET A 581 -20.57 -10.40 -2.41
CA MET A 581 -20.15 -11.43 -3.36
C MET A 581 -18.64 -11.34 -3.53
N GLY A 582 -17.92 -12.07 -2.67
CA GLY A 582 -16.47 -12.23 -2.74
C GLY A 582 -16.01 -12.69 -4.13
N PHE A 583 -14.80 -12.26 -4.51
CA PHE A 583 -14.22 -12.51 -5.81
C PHE A 583 -13.10 -13.55 -5.67
N ALA A 584 -13.24 -14.68 -6.36
CA ALA A 584 -12.21 -15.71 -6.40
C ALA A 584 -11.56 -15.76 -7.79
N PHE A 585 -10.23 -15.77 -7.80
CA PHE A 585 -9.41 -16.05 -8.98
C PHE A 585 -9.30 -17.58 -9.17
N ASP A 586 -9.42 -18.07 -10.41
CA ASP A 586 -9.21 -19.48 -10.75
C ASP A 586 -7.90 -19.64 -11.56
N PRO A 587 -6.79 -20.05 -10.91
CA PRO A 587 -5.50 -20.24 -11.58
C PRO A 587 -5.44 -21.49 -12.48
N THR A 588 -6.45 -22.36 -12.51
CA THR A 588 -6.38 -23.64 -13.27
C THR A 588 -6.58 -23.48 -14.78
N ARG A 589 -6.95 -22.28 -15.25
CA ARG A 589 -7.17 -21.97 -16.67
C ARG A 589 -5.97 -21.35 -17.39
N PHE A 590 -4.77 -21.33 -16.77
CA PHE A 590 -3.54 -20.80 -17.35
C PHE A 590 -2.46 -21.86 -17.60
#